data_AF-A0A2K5PXH5-F1
#
_entry.id   AF-A0A2K5PXH5-F1
#
_cell.length_a   1.000
_cell.length_b   1.000
_cell.length_c   1.000
_cell.angle_alpha   90.00
_cell.angle_beta   90.00
_cell.angle_gamma   90.00
#
_symmetry.space_group_name_H-M   'P 1'
#
loop_
_entity.id
_entity.type
_entity.pdbx_description
1 polymer ?
#
loop_
_entity_poly.entity_id
_entity_poly.type
_entity_poly.pdbx_seq_one_letter_code
_entity_poly.pdbx_strand_id
1 'polypeptide(L)' 'MAGTGLVAGEVVVDALPYFDQGYEAPGVREAAAALVEEETRRYRPTKNYLSYLTAPDYSAFEVSVS' A
#
# COMPACT_ATOMS: atom_id res chain seq x y z
N MET A 1 -6.80 14.29 -28.99
CA MET A 1 -5.82 14.25 -27.89
C MET A 1 -6.36 15.09 -26.74
N ALA A 2 -7.23 14.52 -25.91
CA ALA A 2 -7.74 15.21 -24.72
C ALA A 2 -6.88 14.76 -23.54
N GLY A 3 -6.11 15.69 -22.97
CA GLY A 3 -5.33 15.46 -21.76
C GLY A 3 -6.27 15.12 -20.60
N THR A 4 -6.08 13.96 -20.00
CA THR A 4 -6.71 13.60 -18.74
C THR A 4 -6.13 14.49 -17.65
N GLY A 5 -6.98 15.31 -17.02
CA GLY A 5 -6.61 16.04 -15.82
C GLY A 5 -6.39 15.04 -14.68
N LEU A 6 -5.14 14.61 -14.50
CA LEU A 6 -4.73 13.83 -13.33
C LEU A 6 -4.93 14.71 -12.09
N VAL A 7 -5.66 14.20 -11.11
CA VAL A 7 -5.76 14.85 -9.80
C VAL A 7 -4.36 14.96 -9.20
N ALA A 8 -4.03 16.07 -8.53
CA ALA A 8 -2.72 16.26 -7.92
C ALA A 8 -2.45 15.14 -6.89
N GLY A 9 -1.65 14.13 -7.28
CA GLY A 9 -1.39 12.92 -6.49
C GLY A 9 -1.63 11.61 -7.24
N GLU A 10 -2.28 11.65 -8.41
CA GLU A 10 -2.50 10.48 -9.26
C GLU A 10 -1.21 10.19 -10.05
N VAL A 11 -0.32 9.42 -9.42
CA VAL A 11 0.86 8.88 -10.10
C VAL A 11 0.36 7.78 -11.03
N VAL A 12 0.46 8.00 -12.34
CA VAL A 12 0.24 6.95 -13.33
C VAL A 12 1.38 5.96 -13.19
N VAL A 13 1.09 4.79 -12.61
CA VAL A 13 2.06 3.69 -12.48
C VAL A 13 1.96 2.85 -13.75
N ASP A 14 3.09 2.67 -14.43
CA ASP A 14 3.21 1.79 -15.61
C ASP A 14 3.29 0.31 -15.19
N ALA A 15 2.20 -0.16 -14.58
CA ALA A 15 2.02 -1.53 -14.10
C ALA A 15 0.52 -1.84 -14.05
N LEU A 16 -0.17 -1.66 -15.19
CA LEU A 16 -1.62 -1.85 -15.26
C LEU A 16 -1.97 -3.34 -15.07
N PRO A 17 -2.78 -3.71 -14.06
CA PRO A 17 -3.10 -5.11 -13.78
C PRO A 17 -3.77 -5.86 -14.94
N TYR A 18 -4.54 -5.14 -15.77
CA TYR A 18 -5.24 -5.74 -16.91
C TYR A 18 -4.34 -6.02 -18.11
N PHE A 19 -3.19 -5.33 -18.18
CA PHE A 19 -2.21 -5.50 -19.26
C PHE A 19 -1.15 -6.53 -18.88
N ASP A 20 -0.64 -6.45 -17.64
CA ASP A 20 0.33 -7.40 -17.11
C ASP A 20 -0.34 -8.58 -16.41
N GLN A 21 -0.77 -9.57 -17.21
CA GLN A 21 -1.31 -10.83 -16.71
C GLN A 21 -0.23 -11.78 -16.14
N GLY A 22 1.06 -11.47 -16.38
CA GLY A 22 2.18 -12.27 -15.94
C GLY A 22 2.45 -12.17 -14.44
N TYR A 23 1.93 -11.13 -13.79
CA TYR A 23 2.07 -10.95 -12.34
C TYR A 23 1.44 -12.10 -11.52
N GLU A 24 0.33 -12.68 -12.00
CA GLU A 24 -0.34 -13.81 -11.33
C GLU A 24 0.31 -15.17 -11.67
N ALA A 25 1.40 -15.19 -12.45
CA ALA A 25 2.11 -16.42 -12.73
C ALA A 25 2.76 -16.99 -11.44
N PRO A 26 2.86 -18.33 -11.32
CA PRO A 26 3.44 -18.95 -10.12
C PRO A 26 4.86 -18.45 -9.85
N GLY A 27 5.14 -18.02 -8.61
CA GLY A 27 6.47 -17.58 -8.18
C GLY A 27 6.77 -16.10 -8.40
N VAL A 28 5.99 -15.38 -9.22
CA VAL A 28 6.24 -13.96 -9.52
C VAL A 28 5.90 -13.08 -8.32
N ARG A 29 4.77 -13.37 -7.64
CA ARG A 29 4.34 -12.64 -6.45
C ARG A 29 5.30 -12.85 -5.28
N GLU A 30 5.77 -14.09 -5.13
CA GLU A 30 6.73 -14.48 -4.11
C GLU A 30 8.08 -13.80 -4.33
N ALA A 31 8.56 -13.76 -5.58
CA ALA A 31 9.79 -13.05 -5.94
C ALA A 31 9.67 -11.54 -5.67
N ALA A 32 8.54 -10.93 -6.03
CA ALA A 32 8.29 -9.52 -5.74
C ALA A 32 8.26 -9.23 -4.23
N ALA A 33 7.60 -10.09 -3.44
CA ALA A 33 7.54 -9.96 -1.99
C ALA A 33 8.93 -10.07 -1.35
N ALA A 34 9.77 -11.00 -1.81
CA ALA A 34 11.14 -11.15 -1.30
C ALA A 34 12.00 -9.90 -1.54
N LEU A 35 11.86 -9.25 -2.71
CA LEU A 35 12.55 -7.99 -3.00
C LEU A 35 12.09 -6.85 -2.07
N VAL A 36 10.78 -6.75 -1.81
CA VAL A 36 10.23 -5.76 -0.88
C VAL A 36 10.74 -6.00 0.54
N GLU A 37 10.80 -7.25 0.98
CA GLU A 37 11.30 -7.60 2.31
C GLU A 37 12.77 -7.20 2.49
N GLU A 38 13.64 -7.50 1.52
CA GLU A 38 15.05 -7.12 1.58
C GLU A 38 15.25 -5.60 1.68
N GLU A 39 14.50 -4.82 0.90
CA GLU A 39 14.55 -3.35 0.96
C GLU A 39 14.03 -2.80 2.29
N THR A 40 12.91 -3.33 2.78
CA THR A 40 12.31 -2.91 4.07
C THR A 40 13.13 -3.32 5.28
N ARG A 41 13.94 -4.39 5.18
CA ARG A 41 14.94 -4.76 6.18
C ARG A 41 16.10 -3.77 6.20
N ARG A 42 16.54 -3.32 5.02
CA ARG A 42 17.68 -2.41 4.88
C ARG A 42 17.36 -0.98 5.30
N TYR A 43 16.14 -0.51 5.03
CA TYR A 43 15.72 0.85 5.32
C TYR A 43 14.51 0.87 6.25
N ARG A 44 14.66 1.49 7.43
CA ARG A 44 13.54 1.67 8.36
C ARG A 44 12.47 2.60 7.76
N PRO A 45 11.18 2.26 7.87
CA PRO A 45 10.11 3.16 7.45
C PRO A 45 10.18 4.50 8.19
N THR A 46 10.21 5.61 7.45
CA THR A 46 10.29 6.98 8.01
C THR A 46 8.96 7.73 7.93
N LYS A 47 8.03 7.27 7.08
CA LYS A 47 6.70 7.85 6.93
C LYS A 47 5.67 7.00 7.65
N ASN A 48 5.00 7.59 8.64
CA ASN A 48 3.85 6.96 9.28
C ASN A 48 2.60 7.18 8.42
N TYR A 49 2.12 6.13 7.77
CA TYR A 49 0.93 6.15 6.93
C TYR A 49 -0.38 6.32 7.70
N LEU A 50 -0.37 6.31 9.04
CA LEU A 50 -1.53 6.57 9.88
C LEU A 50 -1.52 8.00 10.46
N SER A 51 -0.52 8.81 10.12
CA SER A 51 -0.38 10.16 10.69
C SER A 51 -1.51 11.13 10.32
N TYR A 52 -2.24 10.86 9.24
CA TYR A 52 -3.43 11.64 8.85
C TYR A 52 -4.69 11.23 9.61
N LEU A 53 -4.66 10.10 10.32
CA LEU A 53 -5.79 9.62 11.11
C LEU A 53 -5.73 10.21 12.52
N THR A 54 -6.91 10.47 13.08
CA THR A 54 -7.05 10.82 14.49
C THR A 54 -6.56 9.68 15.37
N ALA A 55 -6.03 10.01 16.56
CA ALA A 55 -5.65 9.01 17.55
C ALA A 55 -6.82 8.04 17.81
N PRO A 56 -6.60 6.71 17.75
CA PRO A 56 -7.65 5.74 17.97
C PRO A 56 -8.15 5.81 19.42
N ASP A 57 -9.48 5.87 19.57
CA ASP A 57 -10.13 5.74 20.87
C ASP A 57 -10.39 4.26 21.17
N TYR A 58 -9.59 3.70 22.06
CA TYR A 58 -9.70 2.29 22.47
C TYR A 58 -10.83 2.06 23.50
N SER A 59 -11.29 3.12 24.18
CA SER A 59 -12.34 3.03 25.20
C SER A 59 -13.73 2.82 24.58
N ALA A 60 -13.91 3.21 23.33
CA ALA A 60 -15.14 2.99 22.56
C ALA A 60 -15.53 1.51 22.43
N PHE A 61 -14.59 0.58 22.64
CA PHE A 61 -14.79 -0.86 22.51
C PHE A 61 -14.84 -1.59 23.86
N GLU A 62 -14.69 -0.88 24.98
CA GLU A 62 -14.78 -1.47 26.30
C GLU A 62 -16.25 -1.72 26.68
N VAL A 63 -16.56 -2.93 27.13
CA VAL A 63 -17.88 -3.29 27.66
C VAL A 63 -17.75 -3.47 29.16
N SER A 64 -18.52 -2.70 29.93
CA SER A 64 -18.61 -2.86 31.38
C SER A 64 -19.25 -4.21 31.70
N VAL A 65 -18.47 -5.16 32.22
CA VAL A 65 -19.01 -6.38 32.82
C VAL A 65 -19.67 -5.99 34.14
N SER A 66 -21.00 -6.13 34.19
CA SER A 66 -21.81 -5.97 35.40
C SER A 66 -22.05 -7.31 36.07
#